data_AF-A0A3D2SH87-F1
#
_entry.id   AF-A0A3D2SH87-F1
#
_cell.length_a   1.000
_cell.length_b   1.000
_cell.length_c   1.000
_cell.angle_alpha   90.00
_cell.angle_beta   90.00
_cell.angle_gamma   90.00
#
_symmetry.space_group_name_H-M   'P 1'
#
loop_
_entity.id
_entity.type
_entity.pdbx_description
1 polymer ?
#
loop_
_entity_poly.entity_id
_entity_poly.type
_entity_poly.pdbx_seq_one_letter_code
_entity_poly.pdbx_strand_id
1 'polypeptide(L)'
;VIETAYYLIGDMNAWDGTKLVKFNHSGKDVYEDPYFTVIVKVPANCYWKIIPQSNVDASNVWANPGVLGPSADGDTSATGTLVNDDAHAGKIAEEAGYVKFTLNMMESTYTIDYIGDMALQLYVPGAHQDWKPELAPIIYCQNYDMKYDGYVNFTAADQAFKFTAQPSWDGTNYGNGGDGTLSTDANAGNMSVTEAGYYRLTANLATTPMTYTVTKTVWGIIGDATPGSWDASTDMTYNATTGEWTVTAELAGGNMKFRANNAWDINLGGNASNLTYGGDNMSIAESGTYLITLNLSDPKAYKCTIVKQ
;
A
#
# COMPACT_ATOMS: atom_id res chain seq x y z
N VAL A 1 3.73 -32.24 5.82
CA VAL A 1 4.92 -31.36 5.91
C VAL A 1 4.45 -29.97 5.55
N ILE A 2 4.89 -28.93 6.27
CA ILE A 2 4.53 -27.57 5.89
C ILE A 2 5.44 -27.16 4.72
N GLU A 3 4.83 -26.73 3.63
CA GLU A 3 5.55 -26.29 2.45
C GLU A 3 5.98 -24.83 2.55
N THR A 4 6.99 -24.46 1.75
CA THR A 4 7.55 -23.10 1.71
C THR A 4 6.65 -22.11 0.97
N ALA A 5 5.63 -22.58 0.24
CA ALA A 5 4.67 -21.73 -0.44
C ALA A 5 3.33 -22.45 -0.66
N TYR A 6 2.28 -21.63 -0.70
CA TYR A 6 0.93 -22.02 -1.03
C TYR A 6 0.34 -20.98 -1.97
N TYR A 7 -0.67 -21.40 -2.72
CA TYR A 7 -1.30 -20.58 -3.74
C TYR A 7 -2.82 -20.70 -3.67
N LEU A 8 -3.53 -19.60 -3.88
CA LEU A 8 -4.97 -19.58 -4.00
C LEU A 8 -5.37 -19.81 -5.45
N ILE A 9 -6.39 -20.63 -5.66
CA ILE A 9 -7.05 -20.87 -6.94
C ILE A 9 -8.57 -20.86 -6.75
N GLY A 10 -9.32 -20.39 -7.73
CA GLY A 10 -10.77 -20.26 -7.59
C GLY A 10 -11.40 -19.44 -8.71
N ASP A 11 -12.62 -18.96 -8.49
CA ASP A 11 -13.31 -18.13 -9.48
C ASP A 11 -12.55 -16.82 -9.74
N MET A 12 -11.82 -16.28 -8.76
CA MET A 12 -11.02 -15.06 -8.90
C MET A 12 -9.93 -15.13 -9.96
N ASN A 13 -9.46 -16.33 -10.30
CA ASN A 13 -8.51 -16.56 -11.39
C ASN A 13 -9.02 -17.58 -12.42
N ALA A 14 -10.36 -17.75 -12.48
CA ALA A 14 -11.04 -18.66 -13.40
C ALA A 14 -10.54 -20.11 -13.33
N TRP A 15 -10.10 -20.56 -12.16
CA TRP A 15 -9.52 -21.89 -11.94
C TRP A 15 -8.32 -22.22 -12.85
N ASP A 16 -7.62 -21.19 -13.32
CA ASP A 16 -6.47 -21.32 -14.21
C ASP A 16 -5.19 -21.57 -13.41
N GLY A 17 -4.67 -22.79 -13.49
CA GLY A 17 -3.43 -23.20 -12.80
C GLY A 17 -2.17 -22.44 -13.22
N THR A 18 -2.23 -21.61 -14.27
CA THR A 18 -1.15 -20.71 -14.67
C THR A 18 -1.25 -19.32 -14.01
N LYS A 19 -2.38 -19.01 -13.38
CA LYS A 19 -2.70 -17.71 -12.74
C LYS A 19 -2.88 -17.83 -11.23
N LEU A 20 -2.18 -18.79 -10.62
CA LEU A 20 -2.18 -19.02 -9.19
C LEU A 20 -1.80 -17.75 -8.41
N VAL A 21 -2.56 -17.43 -7.37
CA VAL A 21 -2.28 -16.26 -6.52
C VAL A 21 -1.44 -16.72 -5.34
N LYS A 22 -0.16 -16.37 -5.32
CA LYS A 22 0.78 -16.80 -4.27
C LYS A 22 0.44 -16.13 -2.93
N PHE A 23 0.43 -16.90 -1.85
CA PHE A 23 0.39 -16.35 -0.51
C PHE A 23 1.75 -15.78 -0.09
N ASN A 24 1.72 -14.67 0.64
CA ASN A 24 2.88 -14.08 1.29
C ASN A 24 3.22 -14.83 2.58
N HIS A 25 4.51 -14.95 2.85
CA HIS A 25 5.10 -15.56 4.06
C HIS A 25 6.27 -14.69 4.52
N SER A 26 6.63 -14.75 5.80
CA SER A 26 7.71 -13.92 6.36
C SER A 26 9.12 -14.31 5.85
N GLY A 27 9.26 -15.48 5.23
CA GLY A 27 10.54 -16.05 4.81
C GLY A 27 11.32 -16.72 5.95
N LYS A 28 10.77 -16.75 7.16
CA LYS A 28 11.31 -17.55 8.28
C LYS A 28 11.11 -19.03 8.03
N ASP A 29 11.65 -19.86 8.93
CA ASP A 29 11.30 -21.27 8.93
C ASP A 29 9.78 -21.45 9.14
N VAL A 30 9.17 -22.33 8.36
CA VAL A 30 7.71 -22.52 8.32
C VAL A 30 7.12 -23.17 9.57
N TYR A 31 7.96 -23.76 10.43
CA TYR A 31 7.54 -24.28 11.73
C TYR A 31 7.68 -23.23 12.84
N GLU A 32 8.52 -22.20 12.64
CA GLU A 32 8.58 -21.02 13.51
C GLU A 32 7.49 -20.00 13.18
N ASP A 33 7.15 -19.89 11.89
CA ASP A 33 6.06 -19.06 11.39
C ASP A 33 5.20 -19.86 10.39
N PRO A 34 4.12 -20.52 10.84
CA PRO A 34 3.28 -21.32 9.96
C PRO A 34 2.22 -20.50 9.19
N TYR A 35 2.28 -19.16 9.25
CA TYR A 35 1.23 -18.29 8.73
C TYR A 35 1.50 -17.80 7.32
N PHE A 36 0.51 -17.99 6.44
CA PHE A 36 0.54 -17.50 5.06
C PHE A 36 -0.64 -16.58 4.82
N THR A 37 -0.43 -15.43 4.17
CA THR A 37 -1.51 -14.45 3.96
C THR A 37 -1.59 -13.96 2.52
N VAL A 38 -2.79 -13.67 2.05
CA VAL A 38 -3.00 -13.01 0.75
C VAL A 38 -4.20 -12.08 0.85
N ILE A 39 -4.10 -10.91 0.22
CA ILE A 39 -5.25 -10.05 -0.04
C ILE A 39 -5.53 -10.10 -1.53
N VAL A 40 -6.76 -10.42 -1.90
CA VAL A 40 -7.17 -10.61 -3.30
C VAL A 40 -8.58 -10.08 -3.51
N LYS A 41 -8.82 -9.49 -4.69
CA LYS A 41 -10.19 -9.14 -5.11
C LYS A 41 -10.89 -10.38 -5.64
N VAL A 42 -12.09 -10.66 -5.13
CA VAL A 42 -12.88 -11.82 -5.50
C VAL A 42 -14.23 -11.39 -6.10
N PRO A 43 -14.79 -12.15 -7.04
CA PRO A 43 -16.16 -11.94 -7.48
C PRO A 43 -17.16 -12.32 -6.38
N ALA A 44 -18.42 -11.94 -6.56
CA ALA A 44 -19.50 -12.43 -5.74
C ALA A 44 -19.60 -13.96 -5.85
N ASN A 45 -19.92 -14.64 -4.75
CA ASN A 45 -20.09 -16.08 -4.64
C ASN A 45 -18.87 -16.90 -5.08
N CYS A 46 -17.67 -16.39 -4.85
CA CYS A 46 -16.41 -16.96 -5.34
C CYS A 46 -16.06 -18.29 -4.64
N TYR A 47 -15.88 -19.35 -5.41
CA TYR A 47 -15.31 -20.61 -4.92
C TYR A 47 -13.79 -20.56 -4.90
N TRP A 48 -13.18 -21.36 -4.01
CA TRP A 48 -11.73 -21.39 -3.81
C TRP A 48 -11.19 -22.75 -3.35
N LYS A 49 -9.92 -23.00 -3.66
CA LYS A 49 -9.04 -24.05 -3.13
C LYS A 49 -7.63 -23.50 -2.94
N ILE A 50 -6.78 -24.26 -2.25
CA ILE A 50 -5.37 -23.92 -2.04
C ILE A 50 -4.48 -24.99 -2.68
N ILE A 51 -3.49 -24.54 -3.45
CA ILE A 51 -2.52 -25.38 -4.14
C ILE A 51 -1.18 -25.30 -3.39
N PRO A 52 -0.65 -26.42 -2.87
CA PRO A 52 0.71 -26.46 -2.34
C PRO A 52 1.78 -26.29 -3.44
N GLN A 53 2.97 -25.81 -3.08
CA GLN A 53 4.13 -25.72 -3.97
C GLN A 53 4.46 -27.06 -4.64
N SER A 54 4.38 -28.17 -3.92
CA SER A 54 4.68 -29.51 -4.47
C SER A 54 3.79 -29.88 -5.66
N ASN A 55 2.52 -29.47 -5.65
CA ASN A 55 1.60 -29.64 -6.78
C ASN A 55 2.03 -28.78 -7.98
N VAL A 56 2.52 -27.56 -7.74
CA VAL A 56 3.02 -26.66 -8.79
C VAL A 56 4.29 -27.24 -9.42
N ASP A 57 5.24 -27.69 -8.60
CA ASP A 57 6.52 -28.27 -9.06
C ASP A 57 6.29 -29.54 -9.88
N ALA A 58 5.30 -30.34 -9.51
CA ALA A 58 4.88 -31.53 -10.25
C ALA A 58 4.08 -31.21 -11.52
N SER A 59 3.78 -29.93 -11.81
CA SER A 59 2.87 -29.51 -12.89
C SER A 59 1.49 -30.21 -12.82
N ASN A 60 1.04 -30.52 -11.60
CA ASN A 60 -0.23 -31.17 -11.33
C ASN A 60 -0.95 -30.44 -10.19
N VAL A 61 -1.55 -29.28 -10.52
CA VAL A 61 -2.24 -28.44 -9.53
C VAL A 61 -3.41 -29.14 -8.84
N TRP A 62 -3.98 -30.19 -9.47
CA TRP A 62 -5.14 -30.94 -8.99
C TRP A 62 -4.80 -32.27 -8.33
N ALA A 63 -3.55 -32.49 -7.90
CA ALA A 63 -3.15 -33.73 -7.24
C ALA A 63 -4.05 -34.00 -6.01
N ASN A 64 -4.54 -35.24 -5.91
CA ASN A 64 -5.32 -35.74 -4.78
C ASN A 64 -4.74 -37.11 -4.35
N PRO A 65 -4.22 -37.24 -3.12
CA PRO A 65 -4.10 -36.20 -2.10
C PRO A 65 -3.09 -35.10 -2.51
N GLY A 66 -3.29 -33.87 -2.03
CA GLY A 66 -2.40 -32.74 -2.26
C GLY A 66 -3.11 -31.39 -2.20
N VAL A 67 -4.07 -31.18 -3.09
CA VAL A 67 -4.90 -29.96 -3.10
C VAL A 67 -5.61 -29.79 -1.75
N LEU A 68 -5.64 -28.57 -1.25
CA LEU A 68 -6.21 -28.23 0.05
C LEU A 68 -7.54 -27.48 -0.09
N GLY A 69 -8.46 -27.73 0.82
CA GLY A 69 -9.76 -27.10 0.88
C GLY A 69 -10.58 -27.60 2.08
N PRO A 70 -11.80 -27.09 2.30
CA PRO A 70 -12.70 -27.63 3.33
C PRO A 70 -13.14 -29.06 3.01
N SER A 71 -13.68 -29.75 4.02
CA SER A 71 -14.22 -31.10 3.89
C SER A 71 -15.62 -31.16 3.28
N ALA A 72 -16.27 -30.01 3.08
CA ALA A 72 -17.58 -29.90 2.46
C ALA A 72 -17.54 -28.93 1.28
N ASP A 73 -18.17 -29.30 0.16
CA ASP A 73 -18.24 -28.44 -1.01
C ASP A 73 -19.18 -27.26 -0.78
N GLY A 74 -18.69 -26.07 -1.14
CA GLY A 74 -19.38 -24.80 -0.94
C GLY A 74 -19.42 -24.31 0.51
N ASP A 75 -18.54 -24.78 1.39
CA ASP A 75 -18.46 -24.29 2.76
C ASP A 75 -18.22 -22.77 2.79
N THR A 76 -19.11 -22.04 3.47
CA THR A 76 -19.09 -20.57 3.60
C THR A 76 -18.49 -20.06 4.91
N SER A 77 -17.96 -20.96 5.75
CA SER A 77 -17.38 -20.59 7.03
C SER A 77 -16.15 -19.71 6.82
N ALA A 78 -16.13 -18.56 7.50
CA ALA A 78 -15.00 -17.63 7.48
C ALA A 78 -13.75 -18.21 8.17
N THR A 79 -13.93 -19.23 9.01
CA THR A 79 -12.84 -20.00 9.61
C THR A 79 -13.12 -21.49 9.48
N GLY A 80 -12.08 -22.31 9.37
CA GLY A 80 -12.25 -23.76 9.24
C GLY A 80 -10.94 -24.52 9.16
N THR A 81 -11.03 -25.83 8.96
CA THR A 81 -9.90 -26.73 8.75
C THR A 81 -9.73 -27.03 7.25
N LEU A 82 -8.49 -27.34 6.88
CA LEU A 82 -8.10 -27.79 5.55
C LEU A 82 -7.87 -29.30 5.59
N VAL A 83 -8.44 -30.00 4.62
CA VAL A 83 -8.10 -31.40 4.31
C VAL A 83 -7.32 -31.45 3.01
N ASN A 84 -6.51 -32.51 2.83
CA ASN A 84 -5.67 -32.71 1.65
C ASN A 84 -6.02 -33.98 0.87
N ASP A 85 -6.93 -34.79 1.39
CA ASP A 85 -7.52 -35.95 0.72
C ASP A 85 -9.01 -35.67 0.56
N ASP A 86 -9.52 -35.88 -0.64
CA ASP A 86 -10.91 -35.53 -1.02
C ASP A 86 -11.29 -34.07 -0.66
N ALA A 87 -10.36 -33.14 -0.85
CA ALA A 87 -10.60 -31.73 -0.54
C ALA A 87 -11.62 -31.10 -1.49
N HIS A 88 -12.60 -30.41 -0.92
CA HIS A 88 -13.66 -29.72 -1.67
C HIS A 88 -13.38 -28.22 -1.82
N ALA A 89 -14.19 -27.53 -2.62
CA ALA A 89 -14.05 -26.09 -2.78
C ALA A 89 -14.80 -25.36 -1.66
N GLY A 90 -14.14 -24.41 -1.00
CA GLY A 90 -14.86 -23.46 -0.15
C GLY A 90 -15.52 -22.39 -1.01
N LYS A 91 -16.41 -21.60 -0.41
CA LYS A 91 -17.09 -20.48 -1.06
C LYS A 91 -17.01 -19.23 -0.20
N ILE A 92 -16.56 -18.12 -0.77
CA ILE A 92 -16.39 -16.83 -0.09
C ILE A 92 -17.24 -15.75 -0.72
N ALA A 93 -17.64 -14.82 0.16
CA ALA A 93 -18.28 -13.54 -0.09
C ALA A 93 -19.58 -13.61 -0.91
N GLU A 94 -20.69 -13.18 -0.33
CA GLU A 94 -21.94 -13.03 -1.09
C GLU A 94 -21.81 -11.96 -2.18
N GLU A 95 -21.00 -10.93 -1.91
CA GLU A 95 -20.72 -9.79 -2.79
C GLU A 95 -19.26 -9.80 -3.28
N ALA A 96 -19.00 -9.13 -4.40
CA ALA A 96 -17.62 -8.94 -4.86
C ALA A 96 -16.87 -7.98 -3.93
N GLY A 97 -15.58 -8.20 -3.72
CA GLY A 97 -14.77 -7.34 -2.86
C GLY A 97 -13.38 -7.88 -2.58
N TYR A 98 -12.61 -7.18 -1.77
CA TYR A 98 -11.34 -7.69 -1.25
C TYR A 98 -11.57 -8.61 -0.06
N VAL A 99 -10.83 -9.70 -0.02
CA VAL A 99 -10.72 -10.58 1.15
C VAL A 99 -9.27 -10.71 1.56
N LYS A 100 -9.03 -10.83 2.87
CA LYS A 100 -7.76 -11.30 3.42
C LYS A 100 -7.91 -12.76 3.80
N PHE A 101 -7.15 -13.60 3.12
CA PHE A 101 -7.04 -15.01 3.42
C PHE A 101 -5.81 -15.24 4.30
N THR A 102 -5.95 -16.00 5.37
CA THR A 102 -4.87 -16.40 6.27
C THR A 102 -4.89 -17.91 6.46
N LEU A 103 -3.76 -18.57 6.24
CA LEU A 103 -3.57 -19.99 6.53
C LEU A 103 -2.71 -20.13 7.78
N ASN A 104 -3.01 -21.10 8.63
CA ASN A 104 -2.11 -21.61 9.67
C ASN A 104 -1.81 -23.07 9.35
N MET A 105 -0.63 -23.33 8.79
CA MET A 105 -0.28 -24.67 8.31
C MET A 105 0.24 -25.61 9.40
N MET A 106 0.49 -25.10 10.62
CA MET A 106 0.75 -25.94 11.78
C MET A 106 -0.52 -26.67 12.22
N GLU A 107 -1.66 -25.97 12.16
CA GLU A 107 -2.97 -26.50 12.55
C GLU A 107 -3.81 -26.95 11.35
N SER A 108 -3.34 -26.69 10.12
CA SER A 108 -4.09 -26.88 8.88
C SER A 108 -5.45 -26.17 8.95
N THR A 109 -5.45 -24.90 9.33
CA THR A 109 -6.65 -24.07 9.43
C THR A 109 -6.57 -22.85 8.51
N TYR A 110 -7.72 -22.24 8.26
CA TYR A 110 -7.83 -21.00 7.52
C TYR A 110 -8.75 -19.99 8.23
N THR A 111 -8.52 -18.71 7.93
CA THR A 111 -9.37 -17.57 8.29
C THR A 111 -9.53 -16.65 7.07
N ILE A 112 -10.72 -16.11 6.87
CA ILE A 112 -11.10 -15.26 5.74
C ILE A 112 -11.78 -14.02 6.28
N ASP A 113 -11.11 -12.88 6.18
CA ASP A 113 -11.68 -11.58 6.55
C ASP A 113 -12.20 -10.88 5.29
N TYR A 114 -13.51 -10.65 5.20
CA TYR A 114 -14.09 -9.85 4.14
C TYR A 114 -13.85 -8.36 4.41
N ILE A 115 -13.15 -7.71 3.50
CA ILE A 115 -12.78 -6.29 3.63
C ILE A 115 -13.84 -5.41 2.93
N GLY A 116 -14.48 -5.92 1.87
CA GLY A 116 -15.43 -5.16 1.05
C GLY A 116 -14.88 -4.73 -0.29
N ASP A 117 -15.75 -4.24 -1.17
CA ASP A 117 -15.31 -3.57 -2.39
C ASP A 117 -14.85 -2.15 -2.07
N MET A 118 -13.66 -1.80 -2.52
CA MET A 118 -13.09 -0.46 -2.34
C MET A 118 -12.26 -0.05 -3.54
N ALA A 119 -12.22 1.25 -3.81
CA ALA A 119 -11.21 1.84 -4.66
C ALA A 119 -9.88 1.86 -3.88
N LEU A 120 -8.78 1.37 -4.45
CA LEU A 120 -7.48 1.47 -3.77
C LEU A 120 -6.84 2.85 -3.90
N GLN A 121 -7.44 3.75 -4.68
CA GLN A 121 -6.96 5.10 -4.87
C GLN A 121 -8.10 6.09 -4.85
N LEU A 122 -7.81 7.27 -4.31
CA LEU A 122 -8.61 8.48 -4.51
C LEU A 122 -7.81 9.43 -5.36
N TYR A 123 -8.49 10.21 -6.18
CA TYR A 123 -7.90 11.29 -6.96
C TYR A 123 -8.06 12.59 -6.18
N VAL A 124 -7.12 13.51 -6.36
CA VAL A 124 -7.14 14.81 -5.67
C VAL A 124 -7.38 15.94 -6.69
N PRO A 125 -8.57 16.07 -7.28
CA PRO A 125 -8.79 17.16 -8.22
C PRO A 125 -8.84 18.52 -7.53
N GLY A 126 -8.34 19.55 -8.21
CA GLY A 126 -8.34 20.90 -7.66
C GLY A 126 -7.76 21.95 -8.60
N ALA A 127 -7.63 23.17 -8.08
CA ALA A 127 -7.10 24.31 -8.81
C ALA A 127 -5.67 24.10 -9.33
N HIS A 128 -4.89 23.20 -8.71
CA HIS A 128 -3.51 22.90 -9.10
C HIS A 128 -3.38 22.17 -10.45
N GLN A 129 -4.49 21.70 -11.03
CA GLN A 129 -4.53 21.06 -12.35
C GLN A 129 -5.67 21.58 -13.27
N ASP A 130 -6.26 22.73 -12.93
CA ASP A 130 -7.43 23.35 -13.59
C ASP A 130 -8.79 22.63 -13.41
N TRP A 131 -9.03 21.95 -12.28
CA TRP A 131 -10.23 21.15 -12.02
C TRP A 131 -10.55 20.07 -13.09
N LYS A 132 -9.52 19.45 -13.65
CA LYS A 132 -9.51 18.29 -14.57
C LYS A 132 -9.19 17.00 -13.81
N PRO A 133 -10.18 16.24 -13.30
CA PRO A 133 -9.94 15.03 -12.50
C PRO A 133 -9.14 13.94 -13.21
N GLU A 134 -9.17 13.92 -14.54
CA GLU A 134 -8.39 12.99 -15.36
C GLU A 134 -6.87 13.26 -15.30
N LEU A 135 -6.46 14.45 -14.85
CA LEU A 135 -5.06 14.82 -14.63
C LEU A 135 -4.70 14.85 -13.14
N ALA A 136 -5.64 14.49 -12.25
CA ALA A 136 -5.42 14.63 -10.82
C ALA A 136 -4.37 13.62 -10.30
N PRO A 137 -3.47 14.06 -9.40
CA PRO A 137 -2.65 13.14 -8.64
C PRO A 137 -3.53 12.24 -7.76
N ILE A 138 -2.97 11.14 -7.29
CA ILE A 138 -3.68 10.18 -6.45
C ILE A 138 -3.11 10.12 -5.03
N ILE A 139 -3.94 9.65 -4.10
CA ILE A 139 -3.54 9.08 -2.83
C ILE A 139 -3.98 7.61 -2.79
N TYR A 140 -3.23 6.75 -2.12
CA TYR A 140 -3.37 5.29 -2.24
C TYR A 140 -3.60 4.61 -0.89
N CYS A 141 -4.44 3.58 -0.89
CA CYS A 141 -4.70 2.72 0.25
C CYS A 141 -3.82 1.47 0.17
N GLN A 142 -2.61 1.56 0.75
CA GLN A 142 -1.63 0.47 0.73
C GLN A 142 -2.10 -0.76 1.50
N ASN A 143 -2.84 -0.55 2.59
CA ASN A 143 -3.14 -1.57 3.60
C ASN A 143 -4.54 -2.18 3.46
N TYR A 144 -5.32 -1.78 2.44
CA TYR A 144 -6.71 -2.22 2.28
C TYR A 144 -7.58 -1.90 3.50
N ASP A 145 -7.28 -0.81 4.21
CA ASP A 145 -7.95 -0.38 5.44
C ASP A 145 -8.78 0.90 5.24
N MET A 146 -9.06 1.26 3.98
CA MET A 146 -9.73 2.50 3.56
C MET A 146 -9.06 3.78 4.08
N LYS A 147 -7.77 3.71 4.44
CA LYS A 147 -6.93 4.88 4.70
C LYS A 147 -6.00 5.10 3.53
N TYR A 148 -6.06 6.30 2.99
CA TYR A 148 -5.35 6.70 1.79
C TYR A 148 -4.27 7.71 2.17
N ASP A 149 -3.12 7.61 1.51
CA ASP A 149 -1.96 8.46 1.72
C ASP A 149 -1.31 8.81 0.40
N GLY A 150 -0.82 10.04 0.25
CA GLY A 150 -0.04 10.45 -0.90
C GLY A 150 0.41 11.90 -0.81
N TYR A 151 1.12 12.35 -1.84
CA TYR A 151 1.65 13.70 -1.89
C TYR A 151 1.15 14.48 -3.10
N VAL A 152 0.87 15.76 -2.89
CA VAL A 152 0.41 16.69 -3.93
C VAL A 152 1.16 18.00 -3.80
N ASN A 153 1.64 18.52 -4.93
CA ASN A 153 2.23 19.85 -5.00
C ASN A 153 1.16 20.90 -5.34
N PHE A 154 0.97 21.88 -4.48
CA PHE A 154 0.15 23.05 -4.73
C PHE A 154 1.06 24.24 -5.10
N THR A 155 0.77 24.88 -6.22
CA THR A 155 1.62 25.92 -6.83
C THR A 155 1.30 27.34 -6.35
N ALA A 156 0.18 27.52 -5.64
CA ALA A 156 -0.23 28.81 -5.10
C ALA A 156 -0.97 28.65 -3.76
N ALA A 157 -1.01 29.74 -2.98
CA ALA A 157 -1.86 29.82 -1.79
C ALA A 157 -3.35 29.69 -2.16
N ASP A 158 -4.14 29.25 -1.19
CA ASP A 158 -5.60 29.11 -1.29
C ASP A 158 -6.09 28.19 -2.42
N GLN A 159 -5.21 27.36 -2.99
CA GLN A 159 -5.59 26.37 -3.99
C GLN A 159 -6.53 25.34 -3.37
N ALA A 160 -7.75 25.32 -3.92
CA ALA A 160 -8.82 24.45 -3.49
C ALA A 160 -8.71 23.06 -4.16
N PHE A 161 -9.20 22.02 -3.47
CA PHE A 161 -9.26 20.66 -3.97
C PHE A 161 -10.43 19.87 -3.37
N LYS A 162 -10.72 18.71 -3.96
CA LYS A 162 -11.60 17.64 -3.46
C LYS A 162 -10.88 16.30 -3.52
N PHE A 163 -11.48 15.25 -2.94
CA PHE A 163 -11.15 13.87 -3.33
C PHE A 163 -12.27 13.29 -4.19
N THR A 164 -11.92 12.42 -5.14
CA THR A 164 -12.90 11.69 -5.96
C THR A 164 -12.54 10.22 -6.04
N ALA A 165 -13.54 9.34 -6.09
CA ALA A 165 -13.35 7.89 -6.21
C ALA A 165 -12.94 7.45 -7.62
N GLN A 166 -13.07 8.34 -8.61
CA GLN A 166 -12.79 8.10 -10.02
C GLN A 166 -12.03 9.31 -10.61
N PRO A 167 -11.32 9.16 -11.74
CA PRO A 167 -10.70 10.28 -12.46
C PRO A 167 -11.75 11.10 -13.23
N SER A 168 -12.92 11.32 -12.62
CA SER A 168 -14.06 12.09 -13.11
C SER A 168 -14.93 12.54 -11.94
N TRP A 169 -15.93 13.37 -12.22
CA TRP A 169 -16.93 13.80 -11.23
C TRP A 169 -18.13 12.84 -11.10
N ASP A 170 -18.22 11.80 -11.94
CA ASP A 170 -19.38 10.91 -12.04
C ASP A 170 -19.49 9.91 -10.87
N GLY A 171 -18.42 9.78 -10.06
CA GLY A 171 -18.38 8.92 -8.88
C GLY A 171 -18.63 9.66 -7.57
N THR A 172 -18.36 8.97 -6.46
CA THR A 172 -18.38 9.61 -5.14
C THR A 172 -17.33 10.70 -5.06
N ASN A 173 -17.77 11.90 -4.68
CA ASN A 173 -16.93 13.07 -4.46
C ASN A 173 -16.92 13.38 -2.97
N TYR A 174 -15.75 13.65 -2.41
CA TYR A 174 -15.58 13.98 -0.99
C TYR A 174 -15.15 15.44 -0.89
N GLY A 175 -16.06 16.27 -0.40
CA GLY A 175 -15.85 17.68 -0.09
C GLY A 175 -15.60 17.92 1.39
N ASN A 176 -15.49 19.19 1.76
CA ASN A 176 -15.25 19.63 3.12
C ASN A 176 -16.50 19.45 4.00
N GLY A 177 -16.40 18.61 5.03
CA GLY A 177 -17.42 18.42 6.06
C GLY A 177 -17.27 19.34 7.29
N GLY A 178 -16.20 20.15 7.35
CA GLY A 178 -15.83 20.95 8.52
C GLY A 178 -14.93 20.20 9.49
N ASP A 179 -14.12 20.92 10.28
CA ASP A 179 -13.28 20.39 11.36
C ASP A 179 -12.43 19.15 11.01
N GLY A 180 -11.83 19.14 9.81
CA GLY A 180 -10.99 18.02 9.34
C GLY A 180 -11.78 16.78 8.89
N THR A 181 -13.09 16.92 8.68
CA THR A 181 -13.96 15.84 8.20
C THR A 181 -14.28 15.97 6.72
N LEU A 182 -14.61 14.83 6.10
CA LEU A 182 -15.08 14.73 4.72
C LEU A 182 -16.59 14.54 4.67
N SER A 183 -17.23 15.12 3.65
CA SER A 183 -18.64 14.95 3.36
C SER A 183 -18.86 14.55 1.91
N THR A 184 -19.80 13.64 1.67
CA THR A 184 -20.26 13.24 0.33
C THR A 184 -21.53 13.98 -0.08
N ASP A 185 -21.97 14.99 0.67
CA ASP A 185 -23.05 15.87 0.24
C ASP A 185 -22.67 16.54 -1.10
N ALA A 186 -23.60 16.56 -2.06
CA ALA A 186 -23.36 17.16 -3.36
C ALA A 186 -22.97 18.65 -3.27
N ASN A 187 -23.39 19.34 -2.20
CA ASN A 187 -23.08 20.73 -1.92
C ASN A 187 -21.89 20.91 -0.98
N ALA A 188 -21.21 19.84 -0.56
CA ALA A 188 -20.01 19.93 0.26
C ALA A 188 -18.97 20.82 -0.44
N GLY A 189 -18.45 21.80 0.28
CA GLY A 189 -17.47 22.76 -0.24
C GLY A 189 -16.14 22.12 -0.58
N ASN A 190 -15.20 22.94 -1.02
CA ASN A 190 -13.83 22.50 -1.28
C ASN A 190 -13.00 22.53 0.00
N MET A 191 -11.97 21.69 0.05
CA MET A 191 -10.84 21.87 0.96
C MET A 191 -9.85 22.83 0.29
N SER A 192 -8.92 23.42 1.05
CA SER A 192 -7.88 24.27 0.51
C SER A 192 -6.58 24.16 1.31
N VAL A 193 -5.47 24.48 0.65
CA VAL A 193 -4.19 24.74 1.32
C VAL A 193 -4.03 26.24 1.55
N THR A 194 -3.31 26.64 2.60
CA THR A 194 -3.07 28.07 2.91
C THR A 194 -1.88 28.65 2.16
N GLU A 195 -0.97 27.83 1.66
CA GLU A 195 0.27 28.26 1.02
C GLU A 195 0.62 27.32 -0.15
N ALA A 196 1.46 27.81 -1.07
CA ALA A 196 2.11 26.93 -2.03
C ALA A 196 3.09 25.97 -1.32
N GLY A 197 3.21 24.76 -1.84
CA GLY A 197 4.18 23.77 -1.37
C GLY A 197 3.80 22.33 -1.68
N TYR A 198 4.62 21.42 -1.18
CA TYR A 198 4.43 19.98 -1.29
C TYR A 198 3.73 19.46 -0.03
N TYR A 199 2.55 18.86 -0.18
CA TYR A 199 1.72 18.44 0.94
C TYR A 199 1.53 16.93 0.95
N ARG A 200 1.62 16.33 2.13
CA ARG A 200 1.09 15.00 2.42
C ARG A 200 -0.41 15.13 2.67
N LEU A 201 -1.21 14.39 1.93
CA LEU A 201 -2.66 14.31 2.09
C LEU A 201 -3.02 12.92 2.60
N THR A 202 -3.87 12.86 3.62
CA THR A 202 -4.49 11.60 4.05
C THR A 202 -6.00 11.70 4.01
N ALA A 203 -6.66 10.58 3.73
CA ALA A 203 -8.10 10.43 3.87
C ALA A 203 -8.40 9.10 4.58
N ASN A 204 -9.22 9.14 5.63
CA ASN A 204 -9.70 7.96 6.33
C ASN A 204 -11.19 7.81 6.08
N LEU A 205 -11.53 6.87 5.20
CA LEU A 205 -12.92 6.56 4.85
C LEU A 205 -13.51 5.42 5.71
N ALA A 206 -12.72 4.87 6.65
CA ALA A 206 -13.15 3.80 7.54
C ALA A 206 -13.91 4.29 8.79
N THR A 207 -14.04 5.61 8.97
CA THR A 207 -14.68 6.22 10.15
C THR A 207 -15.92 7.02 9.79
N THR A 208 -16.80 7.21 10.78
CA THR A 208 -17.97 8.08 10.67
C THR A 208 -17.91 9.13 11.80
N PRO A 209 -17.64 10.41 11.51
CA PRO A 209 -17.40 10.97 10.18
C PRO A 209 -16.08 10.52 9.56
N MET A 210 -16.00 10.55 8.23
CA MET A 210 -14.75 10.36 7.49
C MET A 210 -13.83 11.55 7.76
N THR A 211 -12.52 11.34 7.80
CA THR A 211 -11.56 12.41 8.13
C THR A 211 -10.47 12.56 7.08
N TYR A 212 -9.82 13.72 7.06
CA TYR A 212 -8.66 13.98 6.21
C TYR A 212 -7.62 14.82 6.95
N THR A 213 -6.38 14.75 6.50
CA THR A 213 -5.33 15.67 6.92
C THR A 213 -4.58 16.23 5.73
N VAL A 214 -4.05 17.45 5.89
CA VAL A 214 -3.26 18.16 4.87
C VAL A 214 -2.05 18.75 5.58
N THR A 215 -0.87 18.19 5.33
CA THR A 215 0.35 18.56 6.05
C THR A 215 1.40 19.02 5.05
N LYS A 216 1.81 20.29 5.13
CA LYS A 216 2.92 20.80 4.33
C LYS A 216 4.19 20.05 4.71
N THR A 217 4.99 19.68 3.73
CA THR A 217 6.23 18.93 3.93
C THR A 217 7.42 19.63 3.25
N VAL A 218 8.51 19.72 3.98
CA VAL A 218 9.85 20.05 3.49
C VAL A 218 10.75 18.88 3.87
N TRP A 219 11.51 18.35 2.92
CA TRP A 219 12.28 17.13 3.14
C TRP A 219 13.76 17.40 3.33
N GLY A 220 14.40 16.59 4.17
CA GLY A 220 15.84 16.54 4.36
C GLY A 220 16.32 15.10 4.48
N ILE A 221 17.63 14.90 4.34
CA ILE A 221 18.31 13.66 4.72
C ILE A 221 18.86 13.79 6.14
N ILE A 222 18.89 12.69 6.89
CA ILE A 222 19.41 12.67 8.27
C ILE A 222 20.07 11.33 8.58
N GLY A 223 21.09 11.32 9.44
CA GLY A 223 21.75 10.11 9.91
C GLY A 223 23.24 10.34 10.12
N ASP A 224 23.94 9.40 10.77
CA ASP A 224 25.37 9.50 11.07
C ASP A 224 26.28 9.60 9.82
N ALA A 225 25.76 9.24 8.63
CA ALA A 225 26.43 9.51 7.36
C ALA A 225 26.32 10.98 6.92
N THR A 226 25.40 11.77 7.46
CA THR A 226 25.11 13.15 7.03
C THR A 226 25.82 14.20 7.91
N PRO A 227 26.04 15.43 7.42
CA PRO A 227 26.76 16.47 8.16
C PRO A 227 26.20 16.80 9.55
N GLY A 228 24.88 16.71 9.71
CA GLY A 228 24.16 16.99 10.96
C GLY A 228 23.95 15.76 11.85
N SER A 229 24.49 14.60 11.48
CA SER A 229 24.25 13.32 12.15
C SER A 229 22.74 13.08 12.39
N TRP A 230 22.34 12.64 13.58
CA TRP A 230 20.94 12.49 14.00
C TRP A 230 20.35 13.76 14.64
N ASP A 231 21.12 14.84 14.74
CA ASP A 231 20.71 16.08 15.40
C ASP A 231 19.97 17.02 14.43
N ALA A 232 20.45 17.14 13.19
CA ALA A 232 19.90 18.05 12.19
C ALA A 232 19.79 17.39 10.81
N SER A 233 18.69 17.68 10.10
CA SER A 233 18.56 17.23 8.71
C SER A 233 19.39 18.13 7.79
N THR A 234 19.91 17.56 6.71
CA THR A 234 20.42 18.32 5.57
C THR A 234 19.28 18.52 4.58
N ASP A 235 18.89 19.77 4.34
CA ASP A 235 17.71 20.10 3.55
C ASP A 235 17.84 19.65 2.08
N MET A 236 16.72 19.19 1.52
CA MET A 236 16.56 18.90 0.09
C MET A 236 15.78 20.03 -0.59
N THR A 237 15.99 20.18 -1.89
CA THR A 237 15.26 21.14 -2.74
C THR A 237 14.26 20.40 -3.62
N TYR A 238 12.99 20.82 -3.58
CA TYR A 238 11.94 20.31 -4.47
C TYR A 238 11.99 20.98 -5.84
N ASN A 239 11.92 20.18 -6.89
CA ASN A 239 11.77 20.63 -8.27
C ASN A 239 10.36 20.30 -8.77
N ALA A 240 9.52 21.32 -8.93
CA ALA A 240 8.14 21.13 -9.39
C ALA A 240 8.01 20.64 -10.84
N THR A 241 9.05 20.78 -11.67
CA THR A 241 9.06 20.27 -13.05
C THR A 241 9.31 18.76 -13.08
N THR A 242 10.20 18.25 -12.23
CA THR A 242 10.49 16.80 -12.17
C THR A 242 9.63 16.07 -11.15
N GLY A 243 9.06 16.78 -10.17
CA GLY A 243 8.32 16.19 -9.06
C GLY A 243 9.21 15.57 -7.98
N GLU A 244 10.49 15.96 -7.91
CA GLU A 244 11.50 15.31 -7.09
C GLU A 244 12.16 16.26 -6.10
N TRP A 245 12.52 15.72 -4.94
CA TRP A 245 13.40 16.36 -3.96
C TRP A 245 14.84 15.94 -4.23
N THR A 246 15.78 16.88 -4.20
CA THR A 246 17.20 16.59 -4.46
C THR A 246 18.13 17.27 -3.44
N VAL A 247 19.25 16.62 -3.14
CA VAL A 247 20.37 17.23 -2.41
C VAL A 247 21.68 16.64 -2.90
N THR A 248 22.68 17.51 -3.06
CA THR A 248 24.08 17.07 -3.22
C THR A 248 24.78 17.31 -1.90
N ALA A 249 25.26 16.25 -1.25
CA ALA A 249 25.88 16.31 0.07
C ALA A 249 27.13 15.43 0.15
N GLU A 250 28.10 15.87 0.95
CA GLU A 250 29.19 15.00 1.41
C GLU A 250 28.65 14.05 2.47
N LEU A 251 28.76 12.74 2.22
CA LEU A 251 28.39 11.70 3.16
C LEU A 251 29.62 10.95 3.67
N ALA A 252 29.56 10.50 4.92
CA ALA A 252 30.49 9.54 5.50
C ALA A 252 29.96 8.10 5.35
N GLY A 253 30.79 7.11 5.67
CA GLY A 253 30.31 5.73 5.86
C GLY A 253 29.39 5.66 7.08
N GLY A 254 28.19 5.10 6.94
CA GLY A 254 27.18 5.10 7.98
C GLY A 254 25.77 4.83 7.44
N ASN A 255 24.81 5.55 7.99
CA ASN A 255 23.38 5.42 7.81
C ASN A 255 22.74 6.77 7.49
N MET A 256 21.69 6.73 6.68
CA MET A 256 20.80 7.86 6.44
C MET A 256 19.33 7.44 6.37
N LYS A 257 18.43 8.41 6.50
CA LYS A 257 16.98 8.36 6.25
C LYS A 257 16.53 9.67 5.62
N PHE A 258 15.29 9.69 5.16
CA PHE A 258 14.59 10.94 4.82
C PHE A 258 13.70 11.35 5.99
N ARG A 259 13.68 12.65 6.32
CA ARG A 259 12.87 13.21 7.40
C ARG A 259 12.20 14.49 6.92
N ALA A 260 10.88 14.57 7.04
CA ALA A 260 10.15 15.78 6.71
C ALA A 260 10.05 16.72 7.92
N ASN A 261 10.03 18.02 7.67
CA ASN A 261 9.75 19.09 8.63
C ASN A 261 10.69 19.09 9.86
N ASN A 262 11.88 18.51 9.74
CA ASN A 262 12.82 18.34 10.86
C ASN A 262 12.19 17.64 12.08
N ALA A 263 11.18 16.79 11.87
CA ALA A 263 10.44 16.07 12.90
C ALA A 263 10.33 14.58 12.56
N TRP A 264 10.17 13.74 13.58
CA TRP A 264 10.12 12.28 13.38
C TRP A 264 8.76 11.75 12.92
N ASP A 265 7.72 12.58 12.91
CA ASP A 265 6.35 12.18 12.54
C ASP A 265 6.25 11.63 11.11
N ILE A 266 7.07 12.18 10.20
CA ILE A 266 7.09 11.80 8.78
C ILE A 266 8.54 11.54 8.39
N ASN A 267 8.94 10.27 8.39
CA ASN A 267 10.26 9.84 7.96
C ASN A 267 10.17 8.57 7.09
N LEU A 268 11.06 8.43 6.13
CA LEU A 268 11.11 7.33 5.18
C LEU A 268 12.48 6.67 5.19
N GLY A 269 12.50 5.35 4.99
CA GLY A 269 13.71 4.54 4.92
C GLY A 269 13.44 3.17 4.30
N GLY A 270 14.39 2.25 4.44
CA GLY A 270 14.30 0.89 3.93
C GLY A 270 14.77 0.73 2.50
N ASN A 271 13.99 0.03 1.67
CA ASN A 271 14.39 -0.28 0.30
C ASN A 271 14.27 0.95 -0.60
N ALA A 272 15.35 1.32 -1.31
CA ALA A 272 15.38 2.49 -2.19
C ALA A 272 14.32 2.47 -3.32
N SER A 273 13.81 1.29 -3.68
CA SER A 273 12.76 1.12 -4.70
C SER A 273 11.34 1.05 -4.13
N ASN A 274 11.20 1.01 -2.81
CA ASN A 274 9.92 0.97 -2.10
C ASN A 274 10.12 1.42 -0.64
N LEU A 275 10.33 2.73 -0.46
CA LEU A 275 10.53 3.34 0.84
C LEU A 275 9.26 3.26 1.68
N THR A 276 9.42 3.01 2.98
CA THR A 276 8.30 2.90 3.92
C THR A 276 8.38 3.92 5.04
N TYR A 277 7.22 4.38 5.51
CA TYR A 277 7.16 5.24 6.69
C TYR A 277 7.77 4.54 7.91
N GLY A 278 8.67 5.23 8.60
CA GLY A 278 9.39 4.65 9.73
C GLY A 278 10.34 3.50 9.37
N GLY A 279 10.55 3.21 8.08
CA GLY A 279 11.37 2.09 7.60
C GLY A 279 12.83 2.15 8.08
N ASP A 280 13.58 1.07 7.93
CA ASP A 280 14.94 0.97 8.43
C ASP A 280 15.90 2.05 7.87
N ASN A 281 17.04 2.22 8.52
CA ASN A 281 18.11 3.07 8.01
C ASN A 281 18.64 2.56 6.67
N MET A 282 19.04 3.48 5.80
CA MET A 282 19.70 3.20 4.52
C MET A 282 21.21 3.35 4.68
N SER A 283 21.98 2.31 4.35
CA SER A 283 23.43 2.32 4.55
C SER A 283 24.18 3.03 3.42
N ILE A 284 25.17 3.83 3.80
CA ILE A 284 26.16 4.46 2.93
C ILE A 284 27.50 3.78 3.20
N ALA A 285 28.02 3.06 2.21
CA ALA A 285 29.21 2.22 2.40
C ALA A 285 30.52 3.02 2.44
N GLU A 286 30.62 4.09 1.66
CA GLU A 286 31.85 4.84 1.47
C GLU A 286 31.59 6.33 1.66
N SER A 287 32.60 7.04 2.16
CA SER A 287 32.55 8.49 2.12
C SER A 287 32.66 9.02 0.69
N GLY A 288 32.04 10.17 0.45
CA GLY A 288 32.09 10.85 -0.84
C GLY A 288 30.97 11.86 -1.01
N THR A 289 30.98 12.55 -2.14
CA THR A 289 29.87 13.44 -2.53
C THR A 289 28.81 12.62 -3.25
N TYR A 290 27.56 12.75 -2.84
CA TYR A 290 26.43 12.04 -3.43
C TYR A 290 25.37 13.02 -3.90
N LEU A 291 24.78 12.75 -5.07
CA LEU A 291 23.47 13.27 -5.45
C LEU A 291 22.41 12.29 -4.97
N ILE A 292 21.49 12.80 -4.16
CA ILE A 292 20.40 12.02 -3.59
C ILE A 292 19.09 12.59 -4.09
N THR A 293 18.25 11.74 -4.66
CA THR A 293 16.92 12.10 -5.17
C THR A 293 15.85 11.33 -4.40
N LEU A 294 14.78 12.00 -3.99
CA LEU A 294 13.59 11.40 -3.39
C LEU A 294 12.38 11.72 -4.28
N ASN A 295 11.66 10.66 -4.69
CA ASN A 295 10.48 10.75 -5.53
C ASN A 295 9.25 10.19 -4.78
N LEU A 296 8.29 11.08 -4.54
CA LEU A 296 7.05 10.80 -3.78
C LEU A 296 5.80 10.86 -4.68
N SER A 297 5.98 10.96 -6.00
CA SER A 297 4.87 11.14 -6.95
C SER A 297 4.00 9.89 -7.13
N ASP A 298 4.53 8.70 -6.85
CA ASP A 298 3.79 7.44 -6.88
C ASP A 298 3.53 6.93 -5.46
N PRO A 299 2.32 7.12 -4.90
CA PRO A 299 1.99 6.66 -3.55
C PRO A 299 1.93 5.12 -3.42
N LYS A 300 2.05 4.36 -4.51
CA LYS A 300 2.12 2.89 -4.47
C LYS A 300 3.52 2.40 -4.10
N ALA A 301 4.55 3.21 -4.39
CA ALA A 301 5.94 2.92 -4.11
C ALA A 301 6.78 4.20 -4.16
N TYR A 302 7.07 4.79 -3.00
CA TYR A 302 8.02 5.89 -2.88
C TYR A 302 9.45 5.41 -3.14
N LYS A 303 10.26 6.22 -3.84
CA LYS A 303 11.59 5.79 -4.32
C LYS A 303 12.64 6.83 -4.06
N CYS A 304 13.89 6.38 -3.99
CA CYS A 304 15.04 7.26 -4.02
C CYS A 304 16.19 6.70 -4.86
N THR A 305 17.10 7.58 -5.23
CA THR A 305 18.43 7.22 -5.76
C THR A 305 19.51 7.87 -4.91
N ILE A 306 20.63 7.19 -4.76
CA ILE A 306 21.83 7.68 -4.07
C ILE A 306 23.01 7.41 -4.99
N VAL A 307 23.53 8.45 -5.62
CA VAL A 307 24.54 8.34 -6.68
C VAL A 307 25.79 9.11 -6.30
N LYS A 308 26.90 8.38 -6.08
CA LYS A 308 28.22 8.97 -5.83
C LYS A 308 28.66 9.77 -7.06
N GLN A 309 29.17 10.99 -6.85
CA GLN A 309 29.63 11.91 -7.88
C GLN A 309 31.12 11.74 -8.18
#